data_AF-A0A429MIT3-F1
#
_entry.id   AF-A0A429MIT3-F1
#
_cell.length_a   1.000
_cell.length_b   1.000
_cell.length_c   1.000
_cell.angle_alpha   90.00
_cell.angle_beta   90.00
_cell.angle_gamma   90.00
#
_symmetry.space_group_name_H-M   'P 1'
#
loop_
_entity.id
_entity.type
_entity.pdbx_description
1 polymer ?
#
loop_
_entity_poly.entity_id
_entity_poly.type
_entity_poly.pdbx_seq_one_letter_code
_entity_poly.pdbx_strand_id
1 'polypeptide(L)' 'MAIKHLLPGKIGFGGAPLGNMFRNIPEEEAQATVHAAWDLGVRYFDTAPLYGSGLSEIRMG' A
#
# COMPACT_ATOMS: atom_id res chain seq x y z
N MET A 1 13.69 -11.68 0.67
CA MET A 1 13.80 -11.65 2.15
C MET A 1 12.59 -10.91 2.69
N ALA A 2 11.88 -11.46 3.69
CA ALA A 2 10.72 -10.78 4.26
C ALA A 2 11.11 -9.51 5.04
N ILE A 3 10.26 -8.48 5.05
CA ILE A 3 10.56 -7.19 5.69
C ILE A 3 10.79 -7.31 7.21
N LYS A 4 10.23 -8.34 7.84
CA LYS A 4 10.44 -8.70 9.25
C LYS A 4 11.91 -8.96 9.63
N HIS A 5 12.79 -9.20 8.66
CA HIS A 5 14.23 -9.34 8.89
C HIS A 5 14.97 -8.00 8.90
N LEU A 6 14.33 -6.93 8.41
CA LEU A 6 14.88 -5.57 8.35
C LEU A 6 14.34 -4.69 9.47
N LEU A 7 13.11 -4.93 9.92
CA LEU A 7 12.44 -4.14 10.96
C LEU A 7 11.86 -5.06 12.04
N PRO A 8 12.07 -4.74 13.34
CA PRO A 8 11.46 -5.50 14.43
C PRO A 8 9.95 -5.23 14.52
N GLY A 9 9.16 -6.26 14.81
CA GLY A 9 7.72 -6.13 15.10
C GLY A 9 6.80 -6.37 13.91
N LYS A 10 5.49 -6.13 14.11
CA LYS A 10 4.47 -6.22 13.06
C LYS A 10 4.44 -4.90 12.28
N ILE A 11 4.47 -4.99 10.96
CA ILE A 11 4.42 -3.84 10.05
C ILE A 11 3.10 -3.85 9.29
N GLY A 12 2.48 -2.67 9.14
CA GLY A 12 1.32 -2.44 8.29
C GLY A 12 1.68 -1.59 7.07
N PHE A 13 0.82 -1.62 6.05
CA PHE A 13 0.94 -0.86 4.81
C PHE A 13 -0.15 0.22 4.76
N GLY A 14 0.24 1.49 4.69
CA GLY A 14 -0.70 2.62 4.61
C GLY A 14 -0.97 3.06 3.17
N GLY A 15 -2.24 3.10 2.77
CA GLY A 15 -2.68 3.33 1.40
C GLY A 15 -2.93 4.79 0.99
N ALA A 16 -2.84 5.76 1.90
CA ALA A 16 -3.16 7.16 1.60
C ALA A 16 -2.48 7.71 0.33
N PRO A 17 -1.17 7.47 0.07
CA PRO A 17 -0.53 7.89 -1.16
C PRO A 17 -1.10 7.25 -2.44
N LEU A 18 -1.60 6.01 -2.37
CA LEU A 18 -2.21 5.31 -3.52
C LEU A 18 -3.50 5.99 -4.00
N GLY A 19 -4.12 6.82 -3.16
CA GLY A 19 -5.20 7.73 -3.53
C GLY A 19 -4.72 9.02 -4.22
N ASN A 20 -3.48 9.08 -4.69
CA ASN A 20 -2.86 10.26 -5.30
C ASN A 20 -2.79 11.50 -4.37
N MET A 21 -2.68 11.29 -3.05
CA MET A 21 -2.71 12.38 -2.05
C MET A 21 -1.61 13.44 -2.25
N PHE A 22 -0.43 13.05 -2.74
CA PHE A 22 0.72 13.95 -2.90
C PHE A 22 1.15 14.15 -4.36
N ARG A 23 0.95 13.13 -5.19
CA ARG A 23 1.24 13.17 -6.62
C ARG A 23 0.36 12.16 -7.33
N ASN A 24 0.27 12.31 -8.64
CA ASN A 24 -0.29 11.24 -9.46
C ASN A 24 0.68 10.03 -9.46
N ILE A 25 0.18 8.87 -9.06
CA ILE A 25 0.89 7.59 -9.10
C ILE A 25 0.34 6.79 -10.29
N PRO A 26 1.19 6.39 -11.26
CA PRO A 26 0.81 5.48 -12.33
C PRO A 26 0.24 4.17 -11.78
N GLU A 27 -0.68 3.56 -12.51
CA GLU A 27 -1.37 2.35 -12.04
C GLU A 27 -0.40 1.19 -11.81
N GLU A 28 0.55 0.99 -12.72
CA GLU A 28 1.55 -0.07 -12.60
C GLU A 28 2.42 0.09 -11.35
N GLU A 29 2.73 1.34 -10.97
CA GLU A 29 3.52 1.64 -9.77
C GLU A 29 2.70 1.35 -8.49
N ALA A 30 1.42 1.72 -8.48
CA ALA A 30 0.51 1.43 -7.36
C ALA A 30 0.37 -0.08 -7.14
N GLN A 31 0.09 -0.83 -8.20
CA GLN A 31 -0.04 -2.30 -8.16
C GLN A 31 1.28 -2.97 -7.74
N ALA A 32 2.41 -2.57 -8.31
CA ALA A 32 3.72 -3.10 -7.93
C ALA A 32 4.04 -2.86 -6.44
N THR A 33 3.62 -1.70 -5.90
CA THR A 33 3.83 -1.36 -4.49
C THR A 33 3.00 -2.26 -3.56
N VAL A 34 1.73 -2.48 -3.87
CA VAL A 34 0.84 -3.37 -3.08
C VAL A 34 1.35 -4.81 -3.12
N HIS A 35 1.71 -5.32 -4.30
CA HIS A 35 2.28 -6.65 -4.47
C HIS A 35 3.59 -6.81 -3.71
N ALA A 36 4.50 -5.82 -3.79
CA ALA A 36 5.76 -5.88 -3.04
C ALA A 36 5.51 -5.96 -1.52
N ALA A 37 4.57 -5.18 -0.97
CA ALA A 37 4.21 -5.27 0.45
C ALA A 37 3.68 -6.66 0.82
N TRP A 38 2.81 -7.22 -0.02
CA TRP A 38 2.28 -8.57 0.16
C TRP A 38 3.38 -9.64 0.14
N ASP A 39 4.27 -9.60 -0.86
CA ASP A 39 5.37 -10.55 -1.04
C ASP A 39 6.41 -10.45 0.09
N LEU A 40 6.60 -9.26 0.64
CA LEU A 40 7.47 -9.03 1.79
C LEU A 40 6.85 -9.46 3.13
N GLY A 41 5.61 -9.91 3.13
CA GLY A 41 4.94 -10.50 4.28
C GLY A 41 4.06 -9.54 5.09
N VAL A 42 3.74 -8.35 4.58
CA VAL A 42 2.78 -7.45 5.23
C VAL A 42 1.38 -8.04 5.13
N ARG A 43 0.63 -8.00 6.24
CA ARG A 43 -0.73 -8.58 6.33
C ARG A 43 -1.76 -7.64 6.95
N TYR A 44 -1.39 -6.37 7.15
CA TYR A 44 -2.30 -5.34 7.59
C TYR A 44 -2.20 -4.19 6.60
N PHE A 45 -3.31 -3.89 5.93
CA PHE A 45 -3.41 -2.87 4.90
C PHE A 45 -4.46 -1.86 5.36
N ASP A 46 -4.07 -0.59 5.40
CA ASP A 46 -4.88 0.53 5.83
C ASP A 46 -5.29 1.37 4.61
N THR A 47 -6.58 1.65 4.50
CA THR A 47 -7.16 2.48 3.43
C THR A 47 -8.43 3.16 3.94
N ALA A 48 -8.94 4.12 3.17
CA ALA A 48 -10.19 4.81 3.48
C ALA A 48 -10.82 5.41 2.21
N PRO A 49 -12.15 5.64 2.20
CA PRO A 49 -12.82 6.31 1.08
C PRO A 49 -12.26 7.71 0.78
N LEU A 50 -11.77 8.41 1.79
CA LEU A 50 -11.17 9.75 1.62
C LEU A 50 -9.78 9.73 0.97
N TYR A 51 -9.17 8.55 0.80
CA TYR A 51 -7.88 8.43 0.11
C TYR A 51 -8.12 8.35 -1.39
N GLY A 52 -8.29 9.54 -2.00
CA GLY A 52 -8.51 9.68 -3.44
C GLY A 52 -9.93 9.30 -3.87
N SER A 53 -10.95 9.57 -3.04
CA SER A 53 -12.35 9.27 -3.35
C SER A 53 -12.58 7.80 -3.73
N GLY A 54 -12.03 6.88 -2.94
CA GLY A 54 -12.09 5.43 -3.14
C GLY A 54 -10.98 4.85 -4.04
N LEU A 55 -10.15 5.69 -4.69
CA LEU A 55 -9.07 5.20 -5.54
C LEU A 55 -8.06 4.32 -4.79
N SER A 56 -7.72 4.67 -3.54
CA SER A 56 -6.82 3.84 -2.72
C SER A 56 -7.41 2.46 -2.44
N GLU A 57 -8.72 2.37 -2.20
CA GLU A 57 -9.42 1.09 -1.98
C GLU A 57 -9.40 0.24 -3.25
N ILE A 58 -9.77 0.83 -4.40
CA ILE A 58 -9.77 0.15 -5.70
C ILE A 58 -8.39 -0.40 -6.07
N ARG A 59 -7.33 0.36 -5.79
CA ARG A 59 -5.95 -0.06 -6.08
C ARG A 59 -5.45 -1.15 -5.12
N MET A 60 -6.04 -1.25 -3.94
CA MET A 60 -5.68 -2.27 -2.94
C MET A 60 -6.26 -3.65 -3.28
N GLY A 61 -7.42 -3.69 -3.96
CA GLY A 61 -8.15 -4.92 -4.34
C GLY A 61 -9.61 -4.87 -3.93
#